data_AF-A0A9X4KJM1-F1
#
_entry.id   AF-A0A9X4KJM1-F1
#
_cell.length_a   1.000
_cell.length_b   1.000
_cell.length_c   1.000
_cell.angle_alpha   90.00
_cell.angle_beta   90.00
_cell.angle_gamma   90.00
#
_symmetry.space_group_name_H-M   'P 1'
#
loop_
_entity.id
_entity.type
_entity.pdbx_description
1 polymer ?
#
loop_
_entity_poly.entity_id
_entity_poly.type
_entity_poly.pdbx_seq_one_letter_code
_entity_poly.pdbx_strand_id
1 'polypeptide(L)'
;MSGKKKYTVPIMLAIITMLTFLIVVLFSRVLLDGQSLKTERGQRLASSYNYCILYATALKDGSAGLLEADNEEARMQAAKMLGKLDTAAGECGVGVLFESGTRTGLSNEEATLAASEPMQKISAALEPVGASGEALTPEERATLTAAAASADKLSGILSAYTAPTGPDRFRQMQAGVDWVPVAQDFVKALKEAAAAIG
;
A
#
# COMPACT_ATOMS: atom_id res chain seq x y z
N MET A 1 52.56 -34.26 49.30
CA MET A 1 52.55 -33.03 48.48
C MET A 1 51.43 -33.11 47.45
N SER A 2 50.65 -32.02 47.35
CA SER A 2 49.78 -31.62 46.25
C SER A 2 48.64 -32.57 45.84
N GLY A 3 47.53 -32.50 46.58
CA GLY A 3 46.23 -32.86 46.02
C GLY A 3 45.92 -31.90 44.87
N LYS A 4 46.00 -32.39 43.63
CA LYS A 4 45.60 -31.63 42.43
C LYS A 4 44.13 -31.23 42.60
N LYS A 5 43.88 -29.97 42.97
CA LYS A 5 42.52 -29.41 43.03
C LYS A 5 41.90 -29.55 41.64
N LYS A 6 40.87 -30.38 41.52
CA LYS A 6 40.12 -30.58 40.26
C LYS A 6 39.25 -29.33 40.02
N TYR A 7 39.84 -28.29 39.45
CA TYR A 7 39.14 -27.07 39.04
C TYR A 7 38.27 -27.27 37.79
N THR A 8 38.31 -28.46 37.18
CA THR A 8 37.56 -28.80 35.96
C THR A 8 36.05 -28.58 36.12
N VAL A 9 35.48 -28.93 37.27
CA VAL A 9 34.03 -28.77 37.54
C VAL A 9 33.61 -27.30 37.65
N PRO A 10 34.23 -26.46 38.51
CA PRO A 10 33.86 -25.04 38.58
C PRO A 10 34.18 -24.28 37.28
N ILE A 11 35.24 -24.64 36.56
CA ILE A 11 35.57 -24.03 35.25
C ILE A 11 34.52 -24.41 34.19
N MET A 12 34.12 -25.68 34.10
CA MET A 12 33.04 -26.07 33.18
C MET A 12 31.73 -25.35 33.51
N LEU A 13 31.40 -25.21 34.79
CA LEU A 13 30.18 -24.53 35.21
C LEU A 13 30.22 -23.03 34.84
N ALA A 14 31.37 -22.37 34.97
CA ALA A 14 31.58 -21.01 34.51
C ALA A 14 31.45 -20.88 32.97
N ILE A 15 32.02 -21.83 32.20
CA ILE A 15 31.92 -21.86 30.73
C ILE A 15 30.47 -22.07 30.30
N ILE A 16 29.75 -23.03 30.89
CA ILE A 16 28.34 -23.30 30.58
C ILE A 16 27.49 -22.05 30.88
N THR A 17 27.68 -21.42 32.04
CA THR A 17 26.94 -20.21 32.41
C THR A 17 27.21 -19.06 31.43
N MET A 18 28.47 -18.86 31.01
CA MET A 18 28.84 -17.88 29.98
C MET A 18 28.19 -18.19 28.62
N LEU A 19 28.18 -19.45 28.21
CA LEU A 19 27.53 -19.88 26.97
C LEU A 19 26.01 -19.69 27.04
N THR A 20 25.36 -20.03 28.15
CA THR A 20 23.93 -19.77 28.35
C THR A 20 23.62 -18.29 28.28
N PHE A 21 24.42 -17.44 28.90
CA PHE A 21 24.27 -15.99 28.80
C PHE A 21 24.41 -15.50 27.35
N LEU A 22 25.43 -15.98 26.62
CA LEU A 22 25.62 -15.66 25.20
C LEU A 22 24.41 -16.10 24.35
N ILE A 23 23.88 -17.31 24.57
CA ILE A 23 22.70 -17.80 23.86
C ILE A 23 21.50 -16.87 24.13
N VAL A 24 21.25 -16.50 25.39
CA VAL A 24 20.16 -15.59 25.76
C VAL A 24 20.30 -14.24 25.06
N VAL A 25 21.51 -13.66 25.06
CA VAL A 25 21.77 -12.37 24.38
C VAL A 25 21.58 -12.47 22.87
N LEU A 26 22.12 -13.52 22.22
CA LEU A 26 21.97 -13.72 20.79
C LEU A 26 20.51 -13.93 20.40
N PHE A 27 19.78 -14.75 21.16
CA PHE A 27 18.36 -14.99 20.91
C PHE A 27 17.54 -13.72 21.10
N SER A 28 17.87 -12.90 22.11
CA SER A 28 17.23 -11.60 22.34
C SER A 28 17.45 -10.65 21.16
N ARG A 29 18.68 -10.59 20.61
CA ARG A 29 18.96 -9.80 19.40
C ARG A 29 18.18 -10.30 18.19
N VAL A 30 18.17 -11.61 17.94
CA VAL A 30 17.42 -12.19 16.81
C VAL A 30 15.92 -11.86 16.90
N LEU A 31 15.34 -11.92 18.10
CA LEU A 31 13.94 -11.55 18.31
C LEU A 31 13.70 -10.06 18.08
N LEU A 32 14.58 -9.19 18.56
CA LEU A 32 14.48 -7.74 18.36
C LEU A 32 14.61 -7.36 16.89
N ASP A 33 15.58 -7.94 16.17
CA ASP A 33 15.80 -7.71 14.74
C ASP A 33 14.59 -8.19 13.93
N GLY A 34 14.04 -9.36 14.27
CA GLY A 34 12.82 -9.88 13.65
C GLY A 34 11.60 -8.99 13.89
N GLN A 35 11.46 -8.39 15.08
CA GLN A 35 10.39 -7.43 15.36
C GLN A 35 10.58 -6.12 14.62
N SER A 36 11.82 -5.63 14.51
CA SER A 36 12.15 -4.41 13.76
C SER A 36 11.79 -4.56 12.28
N LEU A 37 12.23 -5.65 11.64
CA LEU A 37 11.92 -5.95 10.23
C LEU A 37 10.41 -6.06 9.97
N LYS A 38 9.67 -6.72 10.85
CA LYS A 38 8.20 -6.82 10.72
C LYS A 38 7.53 -5.45 10.88
N THR A 39 8.03 -4.63 11.79
CA THR A 39 7.52 -3.27 12.00
C THR A 39 7.76 -2.41 10.77
N GLU A 40 8.98 -2.44 10.20
CA GLU A 40 9.32 -1.69 8.99
C GLU A 40 8.48 -2.12 7.79
N ARG A 41 8.32 -3.43 7.57
CA ARG A 41 7.45 -3.96 6.51
C ARG A 41 6.00 -3.52 6.70
N GLY A 42 5.49 -3.61 7.92
CA GLY A 42 4.14 -3.14 8.25
C GLY A 42 3.96 -1.64 8.03
N GLN A 43 4.97 -0.84 8.34
CA GLN A 43 4.97 0.60 8.09
C GLN A 43 4.95 0.92 6.59
N ARG A 44 5.73 0.19 5.77
CA ARG A 44 5.69 0.34 4.30
C ARG A 44 4.32 -0.03 3.74
N LEU A 45 3.70 -1.10 4.22
CA LEU A 45 2.34 -1.50 3.82
C LEU A 45 1.30 -0.44 4.22
N ALA A 46 1.40 0.12 5.44
CA ALA A 46 0.52 1.20 5.89
C ALA A 46 0.68 2.46 5.03
N SER A 47 1.93 2.82 4.68
CA SER A 47 2.22 3.94 3.78
C SER A 47 1.62 3.72 2.39
N SER A 48 1.82 2.54 1.81
CA SER A 48 1.23 2.19 0.50
C SER A 48 -0.30 2.18 0.52
N TYR A 49 -0.91 1.73 1.63
CA TYR A 49 -2.36 1.83 1.81
C TYR A 49 -2.85 3.30 1.78
N ASN A 50 -2.12 4.21 2.41
CA ASN A 50 -2.43 5.64 2.34
C ASN A 50 -2.25 6.20 0.92
N TYR A 51 -1.34 5.66 0.11
CA TYR A 51 -1.25 6.00 -1.32
C TYR A 51 -2.46 5.50 -2.11
N CYS A 52 -3.05 4.36 -1.76
CA CYS A 52 -4.32 3.93 -2.37
C CYS A 52 -5.47 4.87 -2.02
N ILE A 53 -5.52 5.36 -0.77
CA ILE A 53 -6.47 6.39 -0.36
C ILE A 53 -6.23 7.67 -1.17
N LEU A 54 -4.97 8.12 -1.27
CA LEU A 54 -4.61 9.29 -2.06
C LEU A 54 -4.99 9.14 -3.53
N TYR A 55 -4.83 7.95 -4.11
CA TYR A 55 -5.23 7.65 -5.48
C TYR A 55 -6.74 7.83 -5.67
N ALA A 56 -7.55 7.20 -4.80
CA ALA A 56 -9.00 7.32 -4.87
C ALA A 56 -9.47 8.77 -4.66
N THR A 57 -8.87 9.50 -3.72
CA THR A 57 -9.15 10.92 -3.48
C THR A 57 -8.75 11.79 -4.68
N ALA A 58 -7.57 11.59 -5.24
CA ALA A 58 -7.10 12.34 -6.41
C ALA A 58 -8.01 12.10 -7.62
N LEU A 59 -8.47 10.86 -7.82
CA LEU A 59 -9.43 10.50 -8.86
C LEU A 59 -10.74 11.24 -8.64
N LYS A 60 -11.27 11.21 -7.41
CA LYS A 60 -12.52 11.88 -7.05
C LYS A 60 -12.43 13.39 -7.25
N ASP A 61 -11.48 14.03 -6.56
CA ASP A 61 -11.36 15.49 -6.52
C ASP A 61 -10.98 16.04 -7.89
N GLY A 62 -10.13 15.34 -8.64
CA GLY A 62 -9.76 15.72 -10.00
C GLY A 62 -10.92 15.59 -10.98
N SER A 63 -11.67 14.48 -10.93
CA SER A 63 -12.80 14.28 -11.84
C SER A 63 -13.99 15.19 -11.53
N ALA A 64 -14.37 15.31 -10.26
CA ALA A 64 -15.42 16.23 -9.83
C ALA A 64 -15.02 17.69 -10.08
N GLY A 65 -13.77 18.06 -9.78
CA GLY A 65 -13.24 19.39 -10.02
C GLY A 65 -13.30 19.79 -11.50
N LEU A 66 -12.98 18.89 -12.43
CA LEU A 66 -13.10 19.18 -13.87
C LEU A 66 -14.55 19.33 -14.32
N LEU A 67 -15.48 18.53 -13.77
CA LEU A 67 -16.90 18.61 -14.09
C LEU A 67 -17.54 19.93 -13.63
N GLU A 68 -17.10 20.43 -12.48
CA GLU A 68 -17.66 21.62 -11.81
C GLU A 68 -16.93 22.92 -12.17
N ALA A 69 -15.72 22.84 -12.72
CA ALA A 69 -14.91 24.02 -13.00
C ALA A 69 -15.59 24.97 -14.01
N ASP A 70 -15.75 26.21 -13.59
CA ASP A 70 -16.37 27.30 -14.34
C ASP A 70 -15.35 28.23 -15.02
N ASN A 71 -14.07 28.07 -14.70
CA ASN A 71 -12.98 28.89 -15.22
C ASN A 71 -11.69 28.07 -15.47
N GLU A 72 -10.70 28.69 -16.11
CA GLU A 72 -9.43 28.04 -16.48
C GLU A 72 -8.57 27.67 -15.26
N GLU A 73 -8.55 28.50 -14.22
CA GLU A 73 -7.79 28.23 -13.00
C GLU A 73 -8.32 26.99 -12.26
N ALA A 74 -9.65 26.91 -12.09
CA ALA A 74 -10.31 25.75 -11.50
C ALA A 74 -10.05 24.46 -12.30
N ARG A 75 -10.08 24.55 -13.64
CA ARG A 75 -9.73 23.42 -14.51
C ARG A 75 -8.28 22.97 -14.34
N MET A 76 -7.33 23.91 -14.31
CA MET A 76 -5.92 23.58 -14.08
C MET A 76 -5.68 22.95 -12.70
N GLN A 77 -6.34 23.44 -11.66
CA GLN A 77 -6.23 22.85 -10.32
C GLN A 77 -6.79 21.41 -10.28
N ALA A 78 -7.93 21.18 -10.92
CA ALA A 78 -8.52 19.84 -11.02
C ALA A 78 -7.66 18.89 -11.87
N ALA A 79 -7.14 19.35 -13.01
CA ALA A 79 -6.20 18.59 -13.84
C ALA A 79 -4.92 18.23 -13.08
N LYS A 80 -4.41 19.14 -12.25
CA LYS A 80 -3.26 18.87 -11.37
C LYS A 80 -3.55 17.78 -10.33
N MET A 81 -4.79 17.66 -9.86
CA MET A 81 -5.19 16.56 -8.98
C MET A 81 -5.15 15.21 -9.73
N LEU A 82 -5.64 15.16 -10.97
CA LEU A 82 -5.52 13.96 -11.81
C LEU A 82 -4.05 13.64 -12.13
N GLY A 83 -3.19 14.64 -12.33
CA GLY A 83 -1.75 14.44 -12.52
C GLY A 83 -1.02 13.81 -11.31
N LYS A 84 -1.66 13.73 -10.12
CA LYS A 84 -1.10 13.01 -8.96
C LYS A 84 -1.40 11.51 -9.00
N LEU A 85 -2.29 11.06 -9.90
CA LEU A 85 -2.71 9.67 -9.99
C LEU A 85 -1.53 8.73 -10.24
N ASP A 86 -0.61 9.08 -11.15
CA ASP A 86 0.52 8.20 -11.49
C ASP A 86 1.45 7.96 -10.29
N THR A 87 1.73 9.02 -9.52
CA THR A 87 2.57 8.88 -8.31
C THR A 87 1.87 8.02 -7.26
N ALA A 88 0.57 8.24 -7.04
CA ALA A 88 -0.19 7.46 -6.08
C ALA A 88 -0.40 6.00 -6.53
N ALA A 89 -0.58 5.78 -7.84
CA ALA A 89 -0.72 4.48 -8.46
C ALA A 89 0.54 3.63 -8.32
N GLY A 90 1.72 4.23 -8.54
CA GLY A 90 3.00 3.55 -8.37
C GLY A 90 3.14 2.96 -6.97
N GLU A 91 3.00 3.78 -5.94
CA GLU A 91 3.16 3.38 -4.54
C GLU A 91 2.03 2.47 -4.03
N CYS A 92 0.78 2.69 -4.46
CA CYS A 92 -0.35 1.83 -4.13
C CYS A 92 -0.21 0.44 -4.78
N GLY A 93 0.12 0.41 -6.07
CA GLY A 93 0.21 -0.79 -6.89
C GLY A 93 1.33 -1.73 -6.45
N VAL A 94 2.56 -1.22 -6.30
CA VAL A 94 3.74 -2.04 -5.95
C VAL A 94 3.81 -2.41 -4.46
N GLY A 95 3.02 -1.76 -3.61
CA GLY A 95 3.00 -2.02 -2.18
C GLY A 95 1.84 -2.93 -1.79
N VAL A 96 0.76 -2.35 -1.28
CA VAL A 96 -0.31 -3.09 -0.61
C VAL A 96 -1.13 -3.93 -1.59
N LEU A 97 -1.34 -3.48 -2.82
CA LEU A 97 -2.11 -4.26 -3.80
C LEU A 97 -1.31 -5.49 -4.27
N PHE A 98 -0.04 -5.30 -4.63
CA PHE A 98 0.86 -6.41 -4.93
C PHE A 98 0.93 -7.43 -3.78
N GLU A 99 1.20 -6.96 -2.55
CA GLU A 99 1.30 -7.84 -1.38
C GLU A 99 -0.04 -8.56 -1.09
N SER A 100 -1.19 -7.93 -1.34
CA SER A 100 -2.48 -8.62 -1.21
C SER A 100 -2.59 -9.78 -2.20
N GLY A 101 -2.18 -9.57 -3.46
CA GLY A 101 -2.23 -10.58 -4.51
C GLY A 101 -1.36 -11.79 -4.21
N THR A 102 -0.11 -11.56 -3.80
CA THR A 102 0.83 -12.64 -3.43
C THR A 102 0.33 -13.42 -2.21
N ARG A 103 -0.29 -12.77 -1.23
CA ARG A 103 -0.91 -13.43 -0.07
C ARG A 103 -2.13 -14.28 -0.41
N THR A 104 -2.82 -13.94 -1.49
CA THR A 104 -3.92 -14.74 -2.03
C THR A 104 -3.46 -15.83 -3.01
N GLY A 105 -2.16 -16.01 -3.18
CA GLY A 105 -1.58 -17.10 -3.98
C GLY A 105 -1.34 -16.77 -5.46
N LEU A 106 -1.48 -15.51 -5.87
CA LEU A 106 -1.04 -15.08 -7.19
C LEU A 106 0.50 -15.15 -7.28
N SER A 107 1.01 -15.48 -8.47
CA SER A 107 2.44 -15.28 -8.74
C SER A 107 2.80 -13.78 -8.66
N ASN A 108 4.09 -13.47 -8.50
CA ASN A 108 4.55 -12.08 -8.47
C ASN A 108 4.16 -11.32 -9.75
N GLU A 109 4.19 -11.99 -10.89
CA GLU A 109 3.81 -11.40 -12.18
C GLU A 109 2.31 -11.10 -12.22
N GLU A 110 1.47 -12.07 -11.86
CA GLU A 110 0.01 -11.90 -11.82
C GLU A 110 -0.42 -10.85 -10.79
N ALA A 111 0.21 -10.80 -9.62
CA ALA A 111 -0.08 -9.81 -8.59
C ALA A 111 0.28 -8.39 -9.07
N THR A 112 1.40 -8.26 -9.78
CA THR A 112 1.83 -6.98 -10.37
C THR A 112 0.82 -6.52 -11.42
N LEU A 113 0.48 -7.40 -12.38
CA LEU A 113 -0.46 -7.08 -13.46
C LEU A 113 -1.86 -6.77 -12.92
N ALA A 114 -2.34 -7.54 -11.95
CA ALA A 114 -3.66 -7.34 -11.35
C ALA A 114 -3.80 -5.95 -10.68
N ALA A 115 -2.71 -5.41 -10.14
CA ALA A 115 -2.68 -4.10 -9.52
C ALA A 115 -2.44 -2.96 -10.53
N SER A 116 -1.50 -3.12 -11.45
CA SER A 116 -1.02 -2.03 -12.30
C SER A 116 -1.84 -1.79 -13.56
N GLU A 117 -2.31 -2.84 -14.24
CA GLU A 117 -3.05 -2.68 -15.51
C GLU A 117 -4.31 -1.82 -15.37
N PRO A 118 -5.18 -2.02 -14.35
CA PRO A 118 -6.38 -1.21 -14.22
C PRO A 118 -6.06 0.27 -13.98
N MET A 119 -5.05 0.55 -13.16
CA MET A 119 -4.64 1.93 -12.87
C MET A 119 -4.07 2.62 -14.11
N GLN A 120 -3.28 1.91 -14.92
CA GLN A 120 -2.74 2.42 -16.17
C GLN A 120 -3.85 2.71 -17.18
N LYS A 121 -4.86 1.85 -17.29
CA LYS A 121 -6.03 2.08 -18.15
C LYS A 121 -6.81 3.33 -17.72
N ILE A 122 -7.03 3.50 -16.42
CA ILE A 122 -7.70 4.70 -15.87
C ILE A 122 -6.88 5.95 -16.18
N SER A 123 -5.56 5.91 -15.95
CA SER A 123 -4.67 7.06 -16.23
C SER A 123 -4.68 7.42 -17.72
N ALA A 124 -4.53 6.44 -18.61
CA ALA A 124 -4.56 6.65 -20.06
C ALA A 124 -5.90 7.20 -20.57
N ALA A 125 -7.02 6.79 -19.96
CA ALA A 125 -8.34 7.31 -20.31
C ALA A 125 -8.55 8.76 -19.84
N LEU A 126 -7.88 9.18 -18.77
CA LEU A 126 -8.01 10.53 -18.19
C LEU A 126 -6.94 11.51 -18.69
N GLU A 127 -5.79 11.04 -19.16
CA GLU A 127 -4.71 11.87 -19.71
C GLU A 127 -5.16 12.89 -20.76
N PRO A 128 -5.98 12.54 -21.78
CA PRO A 128 -6.40 13.51 -22.79
C PRO A 128 -7.48 14.48 -22.30
N VAL A 129 -8.14 14.20 -21.18
CA VAL A 129 -9.36 14.90 -20.76
C VAL A 129 -9.04 16.32 -20.31
N GLY A 130 -9.64 17.32 -20.99
CA GLY A 130 -9.45 18.73 -20.66
C GLY A 130 -8.08 19.31 -21.04
N ALA A 131 -7.27 18.57 -21.81
CA ALA A 131 -5.94 18.99 -22.24
C ALA A 131 -5.95 20.19 -23.21
N SER A 132 -7.05 20.41 -23.93
CA SER A 132 -7.19 21.51 -24.89
C SER A 132 -7.52 22.87 -24.25
N GLY A 133 -7.90 22.90 -22.97
CA GLY A 133 -8.40 24.11 -22.30
C GLY A 133 -9.78 24.57 -22.80
N GLU A 134 -10.39 23.84 -23.73
CA GLU A 134 -11.75 24.10 -24.22
C GLU A 134 -12.81 23.54 -23.26
N ALA A 135 -14.09 23.80 -23.55
CA ALA A 135 -15.18 23.22 -22.78
C ALA A 135 -15.20 21.69 -22.95
N LEU A 136 -15.44 20.96 -21.86
CA LEU A 136 -15.48 19.50 -21.88
C LEU A 136 -16.53 18.98 -22.86
N THR A 137 -16.13 18.03 -23.71
CA THR A 137 -17.04 17.33 -24.62
C THR A 137 -18.03 16.44 -23.85
N PRO A 138 -19.16 16.04 -24.47
CA PRO A 138 -20.08 15.08 -23.85
C PRO A 138 -19.39 13.77 -23.44
N GLU A 139 -18.45 13.29 -24.26
CA GLU A 139 -17.67 12.08 -24.01
C GLU A 139 -16.74 12.27 -22.80
N GLU A 140 -15.99 13.38 -22.74
CA GLU A 140 -15.13 13.70 -21.60
C GLU A 140 -15.93 13.83 -20.30
N ARG A 141 -17.11 14.47 -20.35
CA ARG A 141 -18.00 14.55 -19.20
C ARG A 141 -18.48 13.18 -18.74
N ALA A 142 -18.80 12.28 -19.67
CA ALA A 142 -19.19 10.91 -19.34
C ALA A 142 -18.03 10.15 -18.67
N THR A 143 -16.82 10.23 -19.21
CA THR A 143 -15.60 9.66 -18.64
C THR A 143 -15.34 10.18 -17.22
N LEU A 144 -15.41 11.50 -17.01
CA LEU A 144 -15.20 12.11 -15.69
C LEU A 144 -16.31 11.73 -14.70
N THR A 145 -17.56 11.60 -15.16
CA THR A 145 -18.68 11.16 -14.32
C THR A 145 -18.47 9.71 -13.86
N ALA A 146 -18.07 8.82 -14.77
CA ALA A 146 -17.73 7.44 -14.45
C ALA A 146 -16.53 7.36 -13.50
N ALA A 147 -15.53 8.22 -13.70
CA ALA A 147 -14.36 8.31 -12.84
C ALA A 147 -14.70 8.77 -11.43
N ALA A 148 -15.52 9.82 -11.27
CA ALA A 148 -15.97 10.29 -9.96
C ALA A 148 -16.79 9.22 -9.22
N ALA A 149 -17.74 8.57 -9.89
CA ALA A 149 -18.54 7.49 -9.30
C ALA A 149 -17.68 6.28 -8.90
N SER A 150 -16.69 5.94 -9.73
CA SER A 150 -15.73 4.87 -9.43
C SER A 150 -14.85 5.24 -8.23
N ALA A 151 -14.40 6.49 -8.15
CA ALA A 151 -13.59 6.99 -7.03
C ALA A 151 -14.33 6.95 -5.70
N ASP A 152 -15.64 7.24 -5.69
CA ASP A 152 -16.49 7.08 -4.51
C ASP A 152 -16.56 5.64 -4.04
N LYS A 153 -16.74 4.69 -4.97
CA LYS A 153 -16.74 3.26 -4.66
C LYS A 153 -15.39 2.80 -4.10
N LEU A 154 -14.30 3.21 -4.74
CA LEU A 154 -12.92 2.91 -4.34
C LEU A 154 -12.63 3.44 -2.92
N SER A 155 -12.99 4.70 -2.65
CA SER A 155 -12.83 5.32 -1.33
C SER A 155 -13.68 4.62 -0.27
N GLY A 156 -14.92 4.23 -0.62
CA GLY A 156 -15.80 3.47 0.26
C GLY A 156 -15.21 2.13 0.69
N ILE A 157 -14.59 1.40 -0.25
CA ILE A 157 -13.89 0.15 0.05
C ILE A 157 -12.71 0.39 1.00
N LEU A 158 -11.86 1.38 0.72
CA LEU A 158 -10.71 1.68 1.57
C LEU A 158 -11.09 2.17 2.97
N SER A 159 -12.29 2.71 3.17
CA SER A 159 -12.75 3.10 4.50
C SER A 159 -12.97 1.92 5.46
N ALA A 160 -13.10 0.70 4.93
CA ALA A 160 -13.31 -0.51 5.72
C ALA A 160 -12.09 -0.92 6.57
N TYR A 161 -10.90 -0.39 6.26
CA TYR A 161 -9.69 -0.63 7.02
C TYR A 161 -8.94 0.68 7.30
N THR A 162 -8.54 0.87 8.56
CA THR A 162 -7.73 2.04 8.95
C THR A 162 -6.27 1.65 9.00
N ALA A 163 -5.44 2.30 8.17
CA ALA A 163 -4.00 2.11 8.20
C ALA A 163 -3.44 2.40 9.61
N PRO A 164 -2.65 1.51 10.19
CA PRO A 164 -2.10 1.69 11.53
C PRO A 164 -1.06 2.81 11.56
N THR A 165 -0.83 3.38 12.74
CA THR A 165 0.19 4.42 12.98
C THR A 165 1.20 4.04 14.05
N GLY A 166 1.03 2.87 14.70
CA GLY A 166 1.82 2.43 15.84
C GLY A 166 2.61 1.13 15.59
N PRO A 167 3.79 0.93 16.22
CA PRO A 167 4.67 -0.22 15.99
C PRO A 167 4.01 -1.60 16.14
N ASP A 168 3.22 -1.81 17.21
CA ASP A 168 2.53 -3.08 17.44
C ASP A 168 1.52 -3.38 16.34
N ARG A 169 0.82 -2.35 15.86
CA ARG A 169 -0.19 -2.47 14.79
C ARG A 169 0.45 -2.63 13.42
N PHE A 170 1.64 -2.06 13.17
CA PHE A 170 2.42 -2.37 11.96
C PHE A 170 2.77 -3.85 11.89
N ARG A 171 3.20 -4.45 13.00
CA ARG A 171 3.48 -5.90 13.05
C ARG A 171 2.22 -6.74 12.76
N GLN A 172 1.05 -6.30 13.23
CA GLN A 172 -0.23 -6.96 12.90
C GLN A 172 -0.57 -6.82 11.41
N MET A 173 -0.39 -5.64 10.83
CA MET A 173 -0.57 -5.43 9.39
C MET A 173 0.37 -6.32 8.58
N GLN A 174 1.64 -6.44 8.97
CA GLN A 174 2.58 -7.35 8.31
C GLN A 174 2.15 -8.83 8.43
N ALA A 175 1.49 -9.22 9.52
CA ALA A 175 0.93 -10.57 9.65
C ALA A 175 -0.21 -10.83 8.66
N GLY A 176 -1.00 -9.79 8.35
CA GLY A 176 -1.74 -9.69 7.08
C GLY A 176 -3.07 -10.41 7.00
N VAL A 177 -3.95 -10.21 8.00
CA VAL A 177 -5.28 -10.84 7.99
C VAL A 177 -6.38 -9.85 7.60
N ASP A 178 -6.41 -8.65 8.19
CA ASP A 178 -7.61 -7.80 8.10
C ASP A 178 -7.65 -6.90 6.85
N TRP A 179 -6.50 -6.44 6.37
CA TRP A 179 -6.42 -5.50 5.24
C TRP A 179 -6.43 -6.19 3.87
N VAL A 180 -6.06 -7.48 3.82
CA VAL A 180 -5.92 -8.22 2.56
C VAL A 180 -7.25 -8.32 1.80
N PRO A 181 -8.38 -8.67 2.42
CA PRO A 181 -9.67 -8.68 1.72
C PRO A 181 -10.05 -7.31 1.17
N VAL A 182 -9.84 -6.24 1.96
CA VAL A 182 -10.14 -4.86 1.52
C VAL A 182 -9.30 -4.46 0.31
N ALA A 183 -8.01 -4.81 0.29
CA ALA A 183 -7.14 -4.55 -0.85
C ALA A 183 -7.55 -5.36 -2.10
N GLN A 184 -8.03 -6.60 -1.93
CA GLN A 184 -8.54 -7.41 -3.04
C GLN A 184 -9.86 -6.86 -3.60
N ASP A 185 -10.77 -6.43 -2.73
CA ASP A 185 -12.00 -5.74 -3.14
C ASP A 185 -11.68 -4.45 -3.90
N PHE A 186 -10.64 -3.72 -3.47
CA PHE A 186 -10.15 -2.54 -4.17
C PHE A 186 -9.59 -2.89 -5.56
N VAL A 187 -8.78 -3.95 -5.70
CA VAL A 187 -8.30 -4.43 -7.02
C VAL A 187 -9.46 -4.80 -7.94
N LYS A 188 -10.48 -5.47 -7.41
CA LYS A 188 -11.68 -5.80 -8.19
C LYS A 188 -12.42 -4.53 -8.64
N ALA A 189 -12.62 -3.58 -7.74
CA ALA A 189 -13.27 -2.31 -8.06
C ALA A 189 -12.45 -1.47 -9.05
N LEU A 190 -11.12 -1.53 -9.01
CA LEU A 190 -10.26 -0.88 -10.00
C LEU A 190 -10.45 -1.47 -11.40
N LYS A 191 -10.58 -2.80 -11.52
CA LYS A 191 -10.87 -3.46 -12.80
C LYS A 191 -12.22 -3.03 -13.37
N GLU A 192 -13.23 -2.94 -12.51
CA GLU A 192 -14.56 -2.44 -12.87
C GLU A 192 -14.53 -0.97 -13.28
N ALA A 193 -13.78 -0.13 -12.54
CA ALA A 193 -13.58 1.29 -12.87
C ALA A 193 -12.89 1.46 -14.22
N ALA A 194 -11.81 0.71 -14.47
CA ALA A 194 -11.10 0.74 -15.75
C ALA A 194 -11.99 0.35 -16.94
N ALA A 195 -12.96 -0.55 -16.73
CA ALA A 195 -13.94 -0.94 -17.75
C ALA A 195 -15.11 0.04 -17.92
N ALA A 196 -15.31 0.98 -16.98
CA ALA A 196 -16.35 1.98 -17.03
C ALA A 196 -15.86 3.34 -17.57
N ILE A 197 -14.56 3.63 -17.40
CA ILE A 197 -13.92 4.89 -17.79
C ILE A 197 -13.34 4.81 -19.22
N GLY A 198 -13.01 3.61 -19.70
CA GLY A 198 -12.59 3.31 -21.08
C GLY A 198 -13.41 2.19 -21.71
#